data_AF-A0A7J3ZQK5-F1
#
_entry.id   AF-A0A7J3ZQK5-F1
#
_cell.length_a   1.000
_cell.length_b   1.000
_cell.length_c   1.000
_cell.angle_alpha   90.00
_cell.angle_beta   90.00
_cell.angle_gamma   90.00
#
_symmetry.space_group_name_H-M   'P 1'
#
loop_
_entity.id
_entity.type
_entity.pdbx_description
1 polymer ?
#
loop_
_entity_poly.entity_id
_entity_poly.type
_entity_poly.pdbx_seq_one_letter_code
_entity_poly.pdbx_strand_id
1 'polypeptide(L)' 'MRINLTSETRGSIEIAQTTVRLPRKLLEAFDRGYVVPNMFRSRNQAFEALVRQALEEQRKKRSFSEA' A
#
# COMPACT_ATOMS: atom_id res chain seq x y z
N MET A 1 0.94 12.22 6.14
CA MET A 1 0.75 10.92 6.83
C MET A 1 2.07 10.18 6.82
N ARG A 2 2.51 9.62 7.95
CA ARG A 2 3.71 8.78 8.03
C ARG A 2 3.32 7.34 7.74
N ILE A 3 3.95 6.75 6.73
CA ILE A 3 3.69 5.39 6.26
C ILE A 3 4.93 4.56 6.56
N ASN A 4 4.72 3.42 7.20
CA ASN A 4 5.74 2.39 7.34
C ASN A 4 5.41 1.34 6.29
N LEU A 5 6.39 0.98 5.48
CA LEU A 5 6.31 -0.10 4.51
C LEU A 5 7.26 -1.18 4.98
N THR A 6 6.72 -2.34 5.27
CA THR A 6 7.51 -3.52 5.64
C THR A 6 7.76 -4.38 4.40
N SER A 7 9.03 -4.68 4.13
CA SER A 7 9.45 -5.62 3.11
C SER A 7 10.15 -6.80 3.79
N GLU A 8 9.69 -8.01 3.50
CA GLU A 8 10.37 -9.23 3.95
C GLU A 8 11.23 -9.77 2.81
N THR A 9 12.54 -9.80 3.01
CA THR A 9 13.51 -10.34 2.05
C THR A 9 14.35 -11.39 2.76
N ARG A 10 14.28 -12.65 2.31
CA ARG A 10 15.03 -13.85 2.81
C ARG A 10 15.80 -13.65 4.13
N GLY A 11 15.06 -13.58 5.24
CA GLY A 11 15.61 -13.57 6.60
C GLY A 11 15.75 -12.19 7.28
N SER A 12 15.46 -11.09 6.59
CA SER A 12 15.40 -9.75 7.18
C SER A 12 14.06 -9.05 6.91
N ILE A 13 13.57 -8.33 7.92
CA ILE A 13 12.44 -7.40 7.79
C ILE A 13 13.02 -6.01 7.65
N GLU A 14 12.91 -5.42 6.45
CA GLU A 14 13.28 -4.03 6.22
C GLU A 14 12.04 -3.14 6.38
N ILE A 15 12.11 -2.19 7.31
CA ILE A 15 11.03 -1.23 7.54
C ILE A 15 11.43 0.11 6.91
N ALA A 16 10.91 0.38 5.71
CA ALA A 16 11.06 1.67 5.08
C ALA A 16 10.02 2.65 5.64
N GLN A 17 10.47 3.77 6.19
CA GLN A 17 9.58 4.82 6.69
C GLN A 17 9.57 5.99 5.73
N THR A 18 8.38 6.37 5.26
CA THR A 18 8.22 7.52 4.36
C THR A 18 7.08 8.42 4.82
N THR A 19 7.13 9.68 4.42
CA THR A 19 6.06 10.64 4.71
C THR A 19 5.43 11.09 3.40
N VAL A 20 4.14 10.83 3.25
CA VAL A 20 3.37 11.28 2.09
C VAL A 20 2.48 12.45 2.51
N ARG A 21 2.58 13.55 1.76
CA ARG A 21 1.73 14.73 1.94
C ARG A 21 0.55 14.59 0.98
N LEU A 22 -0.65 14.43 1.53
CA LEU A 22 -1.88 14.28 0.78
C LEU A 22 -2.90 15.33 1.26
N PRO A 23 -3.76 15.86 0.37
CA PRO A 23 -4.87 16.70 0.78
C PRO A 23 -5.77 15.97 1.78
N ARG A 24 -6.26 16.70 2.79
CA ARG A 24 -7.11 16.12 3.84
C ARG A 24 -8.36 15.42 3.27
N LYS A 25 -9.04 16.05 2.30
CA LYS A 25 -10.22 15.46 1.66
C LYS A 25 -9.94 14.12 0.98
N LEU A 26 -8.74 13.95 0.41
CA LEU A 26 -8.33 12.70 -0.23
C LEU A 26 -8.10 11.61 0.83
N LEU A 27 -7.49 11.95 1.97
CA LEU A 27 -7.34 11.03 3.09
C LEU A 27 -8.69 10.59 3.65
N GLU A 28 -9.64 11.52 3.80
CA GLU A 28 -10.99 11.20 4.28
C GLU A 28 -11.76 10.30 3.30
N ALA A 29 -11.63 10.55 1.99
CA ALA A 29 -12.21 9.69 0.97
C ALA A 29 -11.60 8.28 0.99
N PHE A 30 -10.27 8.17 1.14
CA PHE A 30 -9.57 6.90 1.29
C PHE A 30 -10.06 6.13 2.53
N ASP A 31 -10.22 6.82 3.66
CA ASP A 31 -10.71 6.20 4.90
C ASP A 31 -12.11 5.59 4.71
N ARG A 32 -13.03 6.37 4.14
CA ARG A 32 -14.42 5.94 3.93
C ARG A 32 -14.56 4.87 2.85
N GLY A 33 -13.79 4.99 1.77
CA GLY A 33 -13.94 4.14 0.58
C GLY A 33 -13.11 2.86 0.63
N TYR A 34 -12.04 2.82 1.43
CA TYR A 34 -11.11 1.70 1.41
C TYR A 34 -10.72 1.19 2.80
N VAL A 35 -10.42 2.07 3.76
CA VAL A 35 -9.99 1.63 5.09
C VAL A 35 -11.12 0.96 5.88
N VAL A 36 -12.24 1.68 6.04
CA VAL A 36 -13.40 1.21 6.82
C VAL A 36 -14.08 0.01 6.17
N PRO A 37 -14.39 0.00 4.85
CA PRO A 37 -15.09 -1.12 4.22
C PRO A 37 -14.30 -2.43 4.26
N ASN A 38 -12.97 -2.36 4.19
CA ASN A 38 -12.09 -3.53 4.25
C ASN A 38 -11.64 -3.87 5.67
N MET A 39 -12.20 -3.19 6.70
CA MET A 39 -11.90 -3.43 8.12
C MET A 39 -10.41 -3.39 8.49
N PHE A 40 -9.64 -2.53 7.82
CA PHE A 40 -8.22 -2.38 8.13
C PHE A 40 -8.03 -1.73 9.51
N ARG A 41 -7.08 -2.26 10.30
CA ARG A 41 -6.78 -1.75 11.65
C ARG A 41 -6.11 -0.38 11.65
N SER A 42 -5.47 -0.01 10.55
CA SER A 42 -4.83 1.29 10.38
C SER A 42 -4.77 1.70 8.91
N ARG A 43 -4.64 3.01 8.65
CA ARG A 43 -4.39 3.54 7.31
C ARG A 43 -3.09 2.98 6.70
N ASN A 44 -2.08 2.72 7.52
CA ASN A 44 -0.82 2.15 7.03
C ASN A 44 -1.02 0.74 6.50
N GLN A 45 -1.76 -0.09 7.23
CA GLN A 45 -2.09 -1.45 6.77
C GLN A 45 -2.88 -1.42 5.45
N ALA A 46 -3.86 -0.52 5.34
CA ALA A 46 -4.62 -0.34 4.11
C ALA A 46 -3.73 0.12 2.95
N PHE A 47 -2.80 1.04 3.20
CA PHE A 47 -1.88 1.55 2.20
C PHE A 47 -0.88 0.48 1.74
N GLU A 48 -0.33 -0.31 2.66
CA GLU A 48 0.53 -1.45 2.35
C GLU A 48 -0.19 -2.48 1.44
N ALA A 49 -1.44 -2.81 1.76
CA ALA A 49 -2.25 -3.72 0.95
C ALA A 49 -2.46 -3.19 -0.48
N LEU A 50 -2.77 -1.89 -0.62
CA LEU A 50 -2.98 -1.25 -1.91
C LEU A 50 -1.70 -1.21 -2.75
N VAL A 51 -0.56 -0.86 -2.14
CA VAL A 51 0.75 -0.88 -2.81
C VAL A 51 1.11 -2.30 -3.25
N ARG A 52 0.89 -3.30 -2.40
CA ARG A 52 1.15 -4.71 -2.73
C ARG A 52 0.32 -5.15 -3.93
N GLN A 53 -0.98 -4.86 -3.93
CA GLN A 53 -1.87 -5.17 -5.05
C GLN A 53 -1.40 -4.50 -6.35
N ALA A 54 -1.06 -3.21 -6.31
CA ALA A 54 -0.58 -2.48 -7.48
C ALA A 54 0.72 -3.07 -8.05
N LEU A 55 1.65 -3.49 -7.19
CA LEU A 55 2.89 -4.15 -7.59
C LEU A 55 2.64 -5.53 -8.21
N GLU A 56 1.71 -6.32 -7.65
CA GLU A 56 1.31 -7.61 -8.20
C GLU A 56 0.65 -7.46 -9.59
N GLU A 57 -0.24 -6.48 -9.75
CA GLU A 57 -0.84 -6.16 -11.04
C GLU A 57 0.19 -5.72 -12.08
N GLN A 58 1.19 -4.91 -11.68
CA GLN A 58 2.29 -4.54 -12.57
C GLN A 58 3.15 -5.75 -12.98
N ARG A 59 3.45 -6.66 -12.05
CA ARG A 59 4.20 -7.89 -12.35
C ARG A 59 3.45 -8.76 -13.35
N LYS A 60 2.15 -8.96 -13.15
CA LYS A 60 1.28 -9.69 -14.08
C LYS A 60 1.28 -9.04 -15.47
N LYS A 61 1.12 -7.71 -15.55
CA LYS A 61 1.13 -7.00 -16.85
C LYS A 61 2.47 -7.15 -17.60
N ARG A 62 3.60 -7.14 -16.88
CA ARG A 62 4.92 -7.37 -17.50
C ARG A 62 5.08 -8.79 -18.02
N SER A 63 4.64 -9.81 -17.27
CA SER A 63 4.73 -11.19 -17.74
C SER A 63 3.86 -11.49 -18.97
N PHE A 64 2.78 -10.74 -19.18
CA PHE A 64 1.95 -10.85 -20.41
C PHE A 64 2.51 -10.06 -21.59
N SER A 65 3.45 -9.12 -21.37
CA SER A 65 4.07 -8.34 -22.44
C SER A 65 5.36 -8.96 -22.97
N GLU A 66 5.90 -9.97 -22.29
CA GLU A 66 7.13 -10.70 -22.64
C GLU A 66 6.86 -12.12 -23.20
N ALA A 67 5.58 -12.49 -23.40
CA ALA A 67 5.13 -13.76 -23.99
C ALA A 67 4.52 -13.52 -25.37
#